data_AF-A0A2V6BRB5-F1
#
_entry.id   AF-A0A2V6BRB5-F1
#
_cell.length_a   1.000
_cell.length_b   1.000
_cell.length_c   1.000
_cell.angle_alpha   90.00
_cell.angle_beta   90.00
_cell.angle_gamma   90.00
#
_symmetry.space_group_name_H-M   'P 1'
#
loop_
_entity.id
_entity.type
_entity.pdbx_description
1 polymer ?
#
loop_
_entity_poly.entity_id
_entity_poly.type
_entity_poly.pdbx_seq_one_letter_code
_entity_poly.pdbx_strand_id
1 'polypeptide(L)'
;MDIARPHIAKQKRRRRILFASGGVLALIVITVALSHLKPAVPSVDRSTVWVDTVKRGPMVREVRGLGALVPEEIRWIPANTEGRVEKIVVRPGTQVKADTVILELSSPELEQAAHDAESKLKGAEAEFTTLQAKLQRDLLDQESTTARVHSEYEQARIESDMNEQLKKNGLV
;
A
#
# COMPACT_ATOMS: atom_id res chain seq x y z
N MET A 1 83.79 82.16 32.64
CA MET A 1 83.12 83.29 33.30
C MET A 1 81.68 82.90 33.53
N ASP A 2 81.37 82.64 34.80
CA ASP A 2 80.18 81.97 35.28
C ASP A 2 79.41 82.96 36.16
N ILE A 3 78.19 83.28 35.76
CA ILE A 3 77.31 84.20 36.47
C ILE A 3 76.22 83.33 37.09
N ALA A 4 76.37 83.01 38.37
CA ALA A 4 75.38 82.30 39.14
C ALA A 4 74.05 83.09 39.12
N ARG A 5 72.98 82.47 38.58
CA ARG A 5 71.61 83.01 38.59
C ARG A 5 70.80 82.34 39.72
N PRO A 6 70.86 82.82 40.98
CA PRO A 6 70.23 82.16 42.13
C PRO A 6 68.69 82.23 42.14
N HIS A 7 68.08 83.07 41.29
CA HIS A 7 66.61 83.22 41.25
C HIS A 7 65.88 82.08 40.51
N ILE A 8 66.50 81.50 39.47
CA ILE A 8 65.86 80.48 38.61
C ILE A 8 65.74 79.12 39.33
N ALA A 9 66.71 78.78 40.19
CA ALA A 9 66.71 77.52 40.95
C ALA A 9 65.53 77.42 41.94
N LYS A 10 65.19 78.52 42.65
CA LYS A 10 64.04 78.56 43.58
C LYS A 10 62.70 78.43 42.84
N GLN A 11 62.57 79.05 41.66
CA GLN A 11 61.35 78.97 40.84
C GLN A 11 61.13 77.58 40.24
N LYS A 12 62.22 76.89 39.81
CA LYS A 12 62.17 75.52 39.30
C LYS A 12 61.81 74.50 40.41
N ARG A 13 62.32 74.70 41.63
CA ARG A 13 61.97 73.86 42.80
C ARG A 13 60.52 74.04 43.23
N ARG A 14 59.99 75.27 43.25
CA ARG A 14 58.56 75.53 43.53
C ARG A 14 57.65 74.92 42.48
N ARG A 15 57.94 75.06 41.19
CA ARG A 15 57.17 74.38 40.13
C ARG A 15 57.19 72.86 40.30
N ARG A 16 58.34 72.26 40.62
CA ARG A 16 58.45 70.81 40.83
C ARG A 16 57.64 70.32 42.04
N ILE A 17 57.62 71.08 43.13
CA ILE A 17 56.81 70.79 44.31
C ILE A 17 55.32 70.95 43.98
N LEU A 18 54.93 71.97 43.22
CA LEU A 18 53.54 72.17 42.76
C LEU A 18 53.05 71.05 41.83
N PHE A 19 53.91 70.60 40.90
CA PHE A 19 53.59 69.46 40.04
C PHE A 19 53.59 68.13 40.81
N ALA A 20 54.50 67.95 41.77
CA ALA A 20 54.51 66.76 42.63
C ALA A 20 53.29 66.73 43.55
N SER A 21 52.93 67.85 44.17
CA SER A 21 51.72 67.95 45.00
C SER A 21 50.47 67.76 44.15
N GLY A 22 50.40 68.36 42.96
CA GLY A 22 49.30 68.15 42.02
C GLY A 22 49.19 66.71 41.55
N GLY A 23 50.32 66.04 41.29
CA GLY A 23 50.37 64.63 40.92
C GLY A 23 49.91 63.71 42.06
N VAL A 24 50.36 63.95 43.29
CA VAL A 24 49.89 63.21 44.47
C VAL A 24 48.40 63.42 44.70
N LEU A 25 47.92 64.65 44.57
CA LEU A 25 46.50 64.97 44.76
C LEU A 25 45.63 64.33 43.67
N ALA A 26 46.07 64.35 42.41
CA ALA A 26 45.41 63.64 41.31
C ALA A 26 45.38 62.12 41.55
N LEU A 27 46.48 61.52 42.03
CA LEU A 27 46.56 60.09 42.28
C LEU A 27 45.61 59.66 43.41
N ILE A 28 45.51 60.46 44.48
CA ILE A 28 44.53 60.25 45.55
C ILE A 28 43.10 60.34 45.01
N VAL A 29 42.79 61.38 44.21
CA VAL A 29 41.45 61.55 43.62
C VAL A 29 41.09 60.38 42.70
N ILE A 30 42.01 59.93 41.85
CA ILE A 30 41.81 58.78 40.96
C ILE A 30 41.56 57.51 41.77
N THR A 31 42.34 57.26 42.82
CA THR A 31 42.22 56.05 43.64
C THR A 31 40.87 55.99 44.37
N VAL A 32 40.43 57.12 44.93
CA VAL A 32 39.12 57.23 45.61
C VAL A 32 37.97 57.15 44.61
N ALA A 33 38.12 57.72 43.41
CA ALA A 33 37.14 57.59 42.35
C ALA A 33 37.01 56.13 41.91
N LEU A 34 38.12 55.43 41.66
CA LEU A 34 38.14 54.01 41.29
C LEU A 34 37.53 53.10 42.37
N SER A 35 37.76 53.38 43.65
CA SER A 35 37.16 52.59 44.74
C SER A 35 35.65 52.79 44.88
N HIS A 36 35.11 53.89 44.35
CA HIS A 36 33.67 54.16 44.35
C HIS A 36 32.93 53.67 43.08
N LEU A 37 33.65 53.11 42.10
CA LEU A 37 32.99 52.41 41.01
C LEU A 37 32.36 51.12 41.55
N LYS A 38 31.02 51.08 41.50
CA LYS A 38 30.25 49.89 41.86
C LYS A 38 30.66 48.72 40.97
N PRO A 39 30.75 47.48 41.51
CA PRO A 39 31.09 46.30 40.72
C PRO A 39 30.19 46.17 39.49
N ALA A 40 30.79 45.93 38.31
CA ALA A 40 30.09 45.90 37.02
C ALA A 40 29.28 44.60 36.75
N VAL A 41 29.29 43.66 37.68
CA VAL A 41 28.55 42.40 37.58
C VAL A 41 27.38 42.41 38.57
N PRO A 42 26.18 41.95 38.17
CA PRO A 42 25.08 41.76 39.08
C PRO A 42 25.50 40.78 40.19
N SER A 43 25.74 41.29 41.40
CA SER A 43 26.04 40.48 42.56
C SER A 43 24.73 40.16 43.29
N VAL A 44 24.41 38.88 43.40
CA VAL A 44 23.34 38.39 44.28
C VAL A 44 23.93 37.97 45.62
N ASP A 45 23.22 38.26 46.71
CA ASP A 45 23.61 37.84 48.04
C ASP A 45 23.70 36.30 48.10
N ARG A 46 24.75 35.76 48.71
CA ARG A 46 24.93 34.32 48.82
C ARG A 46 23.81 33.67 49.63
N SER A 47 23.22 34.42 50.57
CA SER A 47 22.08 33.98 51.38
C SER A 47 20.79 33.81 50.57
N THR A 48 20.67 34.43 49.39
CA THR A 48 19.46 34.36 48.56
C THR A 48 19.50 33.27 47.49
N VAL A 49 20.62 32.55 47.35
CA VAL A 49 20.79 31.53 46.31
C VAL A 49 21.01 30.16 46.94
N TRP A 50 20.09 29.24 46.67
CA TRP A 50 20.29 27.82 46.96
C TRP A 50 21.13 27.19 45.85
N VAL A 51 22.31 26.69 46.19
CA VAL A 51 23.18 25.98 45.23
C VAL A 51 23.19 24.50 45.55
N ASP A 52 22.97 23.70 44.52
CA ASP A 52 23.06 22.24 44.57
C ASP A 52 23.91 21.72 43.39
N THR A 53 24.43 20.50 43.52
CA THR A 53 25.29 19.86 42.52
C THR A 53 24.44 19.03 41.55
N VAL A 54 24.55 19.32 40.25
CA VAL A 54 23.85 18.54 39.22
C VAL A 54 24.33 17.09 39.21
N LYS A 55 23.40 16.14 39.16
CA LYS A 55 23.68 14.70 39.10
C LYS A 55 23.35 14.16 37.73
N ARG A 56 24.23 13.32 37.17
CA ARG A 56 23.98 12.61 35.92
C ARG A 56 23.28 11.30 36.22
N GLY A 57 22.22 11.01 35.46
CA GLY A 57 21.47 9.76 35.52
C GLY A 57 20.62 9.60 34.26
N PRO A 58 20.08 8.41 33.99
CA PRO A 58 19.18 8.21 32.88
C PRO A 58 17.91 9.03 33.09
N MET A 59 17.64 9.97 32.18
CA MET A 59 16.39 10.72 32.12
C MET A 59 15.49 10.06 31.06
N VAL A 60 14.60 9.18 31.50
CA VAL A 60 13.62 8.54 30.62
C VAL A 60 12.50 9.53 30.35
N ARG A 61 12.31 9.90 29.08
CA ARG A 61 11.22 10.77 28.63
C ARG A 61 10.11 9.91 28.02
N GLU A 62 9.14 9.52 28.84
CA GLU A 62 7.93 8.88 28.37
C GLU A 62 6.94 9.93 27.88
N VAL A 63 6.62 9.90 26.59
CA VAL A 63 5.59 10.78 26.01
C VAL A 63 4.38 9.94 25.68
N ARG A 64 3.23 10.29 26.27
CA ARG A 64 1.96 9.68 25.91
C ARG A 64 1.44 10.33 24.64
N GLY A 65 1.49 9.61 23.53
CA GLY A 65 0.81 10.00 22.30
C GLY A 65 -0.66 9.62 22.40
N LEU A 66 -1.55 10.60 22.31
CA LEU A 66 -2.97 10.33 22.10
C LEU A 66 -3.19 10.05 20.62
N GLY A 67 -3.88 8.96 20.30
CA GLY A 67 -4.21 8.57 18.94
C GLY A 67 -5.46 7.71 18.92
N ALA A 68 -6.16 7.72 17.79
CA ALA A 68 -7.29 6.83 17.54
C ALA A 68 -6.85 5.73 16.58
N LEU A 69 -7.33 4.51 16.80
CA LEU A 69 -7.14 3.42 15.85
C LEU A 69 -8.03 3.68 14.64
N VAL A 70 -7.39 3.76 13.48
CA VAL A 70 -8.07 3.84 12.18
C VAL A 70 -7.85 2.52 11.43
N PRO A 71 -8.84 2.04 10.67
CA PRO A 71 -8.66 0.86 9.84
C PRO A 71 -7.61 1.12 8.75
N GLU A 72 -6.78 0.13 8.45
CA GLU A 72 -5.79 0.21 7.37
C GLU A 72 -6.48 0.21 5.99
N GLU A 73 -7.49 -0.64 5.82
CA GLU A 73 -8.25 -0.77 4.57
C GLU A 73 -9.75 -0.80 4.83
N ILE A 74 -10.51 -0.08 4.00
CA ILE A 74 -11.97 -0.11 3.98
C ILE A 74 -12.41 -0.62 2.62
N ARG A 75 -13.20 -1.69 2.61
CA ARG A 75 -13.72 -2.30 1.38
C ARG A 75 -15.24 -2.33 1.40
N TRP A 76 -15.84 -1.80 0.34
CA TRP A 76 -17.27 -1.93 0.08
C TRP A 76 -17.51 -3.21 -0.71
N ILE A 77 -18.48 -4.03 -0.28
CA ILE A 77 -18.85 -5.27 -0.94
C ILE A 77 -20.23 -5.07 -1.57
N PRO A 78 -20.30 -4.68 -2.87
CA PRO A 78 -21.58 -4.57 -3.56
C PRO A 78 -22.14 -5.95 -3.90
N ALA A 79 -23.46 -6.04 -4.03
CA ALA A 79 -24.09 -7.20 -4.65
C ALA A 79 -23.89 -7.14 -6.17
N ASN A 80 -23.54 -8.26 -6.79
CA ASN A 80 -23.35 -8.35 -8.25
C ASN A 80 -24.67 -8.30 -9.03
N THR A 81 -25.77 -8.62 -8.36
CA THR A 81 -27.10 -8.74 -8.95
C THR A 81 -28.14 -8.13 -8.02
N GLU A 82 -29.22 -7.62 -8.61
CA GLU A 82 -30.36 -7.16 -7.84
C GLU A 82 -31.08 -8.34 -7.19
N GLY A 83 -31.44 -8.17 -5.92
CA GLY A 83 -32.05 -9.22 -5.12
C GLY A 83 -32.56 -8.67 -3.80
N ARG A 84 -33.54 -9.37 -3.22
CA ARG A 84 -34.04 -9.07 -1.88
C ARG A 84 -33.13 -9.73 -0.86
N VAL A 85 -32.77 -8.98 0.19
CA VAL A 85 -32.09 -9.56 1.36
C VAL A 85 -33.04 -10.51 2.06
N GLU A 86 -32.73 -11.80 2.04
CA GLU A 86 -33.50 -12.82 2.72
C GLU A 86 -32.99 -12.99 4.16
N LYS A 87 -31.67 -13.06 4.34
CA LYS A 87 -31.07 -13.28 5.64
C LYS A 87 -29.74 -12.54 5.80
N ILE A 88 -29.57 -11.94 6.98
CA ILE A 88 -28.30 -11.39 7.44
C ILE A 88 -27.64 -12.47 8.31
N VAL A 89 -26.59 -13.10 7.80
CA VAL A 89 -25.91 -14.22 8.46
C VAL A 89 -24.93 -13.71 9.52
N VAL A 90 -24.21 -12.62 9.23
CA VAL A 90 -23.20 -12.05 10.11
C VAL A 90 -23.60 -10.66 10.59
N ARG A 91 -23.47 -10.41 11.89
CA ARG A 91 -23.74 -9.10 12.50
C ARG A 91 -22.49 -8.21 12.50
N PRO A 92 -22.66 -6.87 12.47
CA PRO A 92 -21.54 -5.93 12.56
C PRO A 92 -20.65 -6.18 13.77
N GLY A 93 -19.33 -6.07 13.58
CA GLY A 93 -18.32 -6.28 14.64
C GLY A 93 -17.81 -7.73 14.75
N THR A 94 -18.38 -8.67 13.99
CA THR A 94 -17.88 -10.05 13.93
C THR A 94 -16.64 -10.13 13.03
N GLN A 95 -15.61 -10.87 13.45
CA GLN A 95 -14.47 -11.18 12.59
C GLN A 95 -14.88 -12.14 11.47
N VAL A 96 -14.54 -11.80 10.23
CA VAL A 96 -14.87 -12.61 9.03
C VAL A 96 -13.59 -13.07 8.34
N LYS A 97 -13.68 -14.22 7.67
CA LYS A 97 -12.67 -14.71 6.71
C LYS A 97 -13.12 -14.41 5.28
N ALA A 98 -12.24 -14.59 4.30
CA ALA A 98 -12.50 -14.26 2.90
C ALA A 98 -13.74 -14.97 2.32
N ASP A 99 -14.01 -16.17 2.82
CA ASP A 99 -15.02 -17.13 2.40
C ASP A 99 -16.26 -17.14 3.32
N THR A 100 -16.35 -16.18 4.24
CA THR A 100 -17.50 -16.05 5.14
C THR A 100 -18.70 -15.41 4.44
N VAL A 101 -19.84 -16.09 4.42
CA VAL A 101 -21.10 -15.56 3.90
C VAL A 101 -21.67 -14.52 4.87
N ILE A 102 -21.82 -13.28 4.39
CA ILE A 102 -22.30 -12.15 5.21
C ILE A 102 -23.83 -12.02 5.08
N LEU A 103 -24.34 -12.10 3.85
CA LEU A 103 -25.73 -11.93 3.47
C LEU A 103 -26.16 -13.03 2.50
N GLU A 104 -27.41 -13.46 2.62
CA GLU A 104 -28.09 -14.29 1.63
C GLU A 104 -29.13 -13.42 0.91
N LEU A 105 -29.04 -13.40 -0.42
CA LEU A 105 -29.92 -12.65 -1.31
C LEU A 105 -30.76 -13.64 -2.12
N SER A 106 -32.05 -13.37 -2.25
CA SER A 106 -32.95 -14.11 -3.13
C SER A 106 -33.40 -13.20 -4.29
N SER A 107 -33.35 -13.73 -5.50
CA SER A 107 -33.79 -13.04 -6.72
C SER A 107 -34.59 -14.00 -7.60
N PRO A 108 -35.93 -13.87 -7.64
CA PRO A 108 -36.79 -14.75 -8.44
C PRO A 108 -36.45 -14.73 -9.94
N GLU A 109 -35.98 -13.58 -10.44
CA GLU A 109 -35.59 -13.41 -11.84
C GLU A 109 -34.34 -14.24 -12.18
N LEU A 110 -33.34 -14.29 -11.28
CA LEU A 110 -32.16 -15.13 -11.47
C LEU A 110 -32.49 -16.62 -11.37
N GLU A 111 -33.36 -17.00 -10.43
CA GLU A 111 -33.83 -18.39 -10.29
C GLU A 111 -34.55 -18.84 -11.56
N GLN A 112 -35.44 -18.00 -12.10
CA GLN A 112 -36.12 -18.28 -13.36
C GLN A 112 -35.14 -18.36 -14.54
N ALA A 113 -34.19 -17.43 -14.64
CA ALA A 113 -33.18 -17.46 -15.69
C ALA A 113 -32.30 -18.72 -15.63
N ALA A 114 -31.96 -19.19 -14.43
CA ALA A 114 -31.23 -20.43 -14.23
C ALA A 114 -32.05 -21.65 -14.68
N HIS A 115 -33.33 -21.72 -14.31
CA HIS A 115 -34.23 -22.81 -14.75
C HIS A 115 -34.45 -22.82 -16.26
N ASP A 116 -34.58 -21.64 -16.89
CA ASP A 116 -34.69 -21.52 -18.34
C ASP A 116 -33.39 -21.98 -19.03
N ALA A 117 -32.23 -21.63 -18.49
CA ALA A 117 -30.93 -22.08 -18.99
C ALA A 117 -30.74 -23.60 -18.86
N GLU A 118 -31.16 -24.18 -17.73
CA GLU A 118 -31.12 -25.62 -17.50
C GLU A 118 -32.06 -26.36 -18.47
N SER A 119 -33.25 -25.82 -18.70
CA SER A 119 -34.22 -26.39 -19.64
C SER A 119 -33.70 -26.34 -21.08
N LYS A 120 -33.03 -25.24 -21.48
CA LYS A 120 -32.36 -25.12 -22.78
C LYS A 120 -31.22 -26.12 -22.93
N LEU A 121 -30.41 -26.32 -21.88
CA LEU A 121 -29.35 -27.33 -21.88
C LEU A 121 -29.93 -28.73 -22.12
N LYS A 122 -30.97 -29.11 -21.37
CA LYS A 122 -31.65 -30.40 -21.52
C LYS A 122 -32.25 -30.58 -22.92
N GLY A 123 -32.84 -29.52 -23.48
CA GLY A 123 -33.33 -29.54 -24.87
C GLY A 123 -32.21 -29.81 -25.87
N ALA A 124 -31.10 -29.09 -25.76
CA ALA A 124 -29.94 -29.27 -26.63
C ALA A 124 -29.31 -30.67 -26.49
N GLU A 125 -29.26 -31.24 -25.28
CA GLU A 125 -28.80 -32.61 -25.05
C GLU A 125 -29.71 -33.65 -25.72
N ALA A 126 -31.03 -33.46 -25.64
CA ALA A 126 -31.99 -34.33 -26.31
C ALA A 126 -31.89 -34.24 -27.85
N GLU A 127 -31.65 -33.05 -28.39
CA GLU A 127 -31.40 -32.85 -29.82
C GLU A 127 -30.08 -33.51 -30.25
N PHE A 128 -29.02 -33.37 -29.45
CA PHE A 128 -27.73 -34.00 -29.72
C PHE A 128 -27.84 -35.53 -29.76
N THR A 129 -28.52 -36.13 -28.79
CA THR A 129 -28.73 -37.59 -28.77
C THR A 129 -29.60 -38.07 -29.94
N THR A 130 -30.63 -37.30 -30.30
CA THR A 130 -31.46 -37.59 -31.49
C THR A 130 -30.64 -37.52 -32.77
N LEU A 131 -29.77 -36.50 -32.91
CA LEU A 131 -28.89 -36.33 -34.06
C LEU A 131 -27.89 -37.48 -34.16
N GLN A 132 -27.32 -37.91 -33.03
CA GLN A 132 -26.41 -39.06 -32.98
C GLN A 132 -27.10 -40.35 -33.43
N ALA A 133 -28.30 -40.62 -32.92
CA ALA A 133 -29.09 -41.80 -33.33
C ALA A 133 -29.45 -41.74 -34.83
N LYS A 134 -29.81 -40.56 -35.34
CA LYS A 134 -30.07 -40.35 -36.76
C LYS A 134 -28.82 -40.63 -37.60
N LEU A 135 -27.66 -40.09 -37.22
CA LEU A 135 -26.41 -40.30 -37.94
C LEU A 135 -26.04 -41.80 -37.96
N GLN A 136 -26.22 -42.51 -36.85
CA GLN A 136 -25.97 -43.95 -36.79
C GLN A 136 -26.90 -44.73 -37.73
N ARG A 137 -28.18 -44.38 -37.78
CA ARG A 137 -29.13 -45.00 -38.69
C ARG A 137 -28.77 -44.72 -40.15
N ASP A 138 -28.48 -43.47 -40.48
CA ASP A 138 -28.12 -43.06 -41.84
C ASP A 138 -26.84 -43.78 -42.31
N LEU A 139 -25.87 -44.01 -41.41
CA LEU A 139 -24.67 -44.81 -41.69
C LEU A 139 -25.03 -46.27 -42.00
N LEU A 140 -25.86 -46.91 -41.17
CA LEU A 140 -26.28 -48.30 -41.38
C LEU A 140 -27.09 -48.46 -42.68
N ASP A 141 -27.93 -47.50 -43.02
CA ASP A 141 -28.69 -47.49 -44.28
C ASP A 141 -27.76 -47.37 -45.49
N GLN A 142 -26.69 -46.58 -45.37
CA GLN A 142 -25.68 -46.44 -46.41
C GLN A 142 -24.86 -47.74 -46.57
N GLU A 143 -24.44 -48.38 -45.48
CA GLU A 143 -23.77 -49.68 -45.50
C GLU A 143 -24.65 -50.77 -46.14
N SER A 144 -25.93 -50.84 -45.77
CA SER A 144 -26.90 -51.77 -46.35
C SER A 144 -27.07 -51.55 -47.86
N THR A 145 -27.13 -50.28 -48.29
CA THR A 145 -27.21 -49.93 -49.71
C THR A 145 -25.95 -50.35 -50.46
N THR A 146 -24.77 -50.11 -49.90
CA THR A 146 -23.49 -50.55 -50.49
C THR A 146 -23.41 -52.07 -50.59
N ALA A 147 -23.81 -52.80 -49.55
CA ALA A 147 -23.83 -54.26 -49.55
C ALA A 147 -24.80 -54.84 -50.61
N ARG A 148 -25.97 -54.20 -50.78
CA ARG A 148 -26.93 -54.56 -51.83
C ARG A 148 -26.33 -54.35 -53.22
N VAL A 149 -25.77 -53.17 -53.50
CA VAL A 149 -25.14 -52.87 -54.81
C VAL A 149 -23.97 -53.81 -55.08
N HIS A 150 -23.18 -54.16 -54.06
CA HIS A 150 -22.10 -55.13 -54.21
C HIS A 150 -22.62 -56.53 -54.57
N SER A 151 -23.71 -56.97 -53.93
CA SER A 151 -24.35 -58.26 -54.23
C SER A 151 -24.93 -58.30 -55.64
N GLU A 152 -25.58 -57.20 -56.08
CA GLU A 152 -26.09 -57.03 -57.44
C GLU A 152 -24.96 -57.04 -58.48
N TYR A 153 -23.82 -56.41 -58.17
CA TYR A 153 -22.62 -56.44 -59.02
C TYR A 153 -22.04 -57.85 -59.17
N GLU A 154 -21.88 -58.59 -58.07
CA GLU A 154 -21.35 -59.96 -58.11
C GLU A 154 -22.29 -60.89 -58.89
N GLN A 155 -23.61 -60.75 -58.73
CA GLN A 155 -24.58 -61.50 -59.55
C GLN A 155 -24.46 -61.18 -61.03
N ALA A 156 -24.44 -59.89 -61.40
CA ALA A 156 -24.29 -59.46 -62.79
C ALA A 156 -22.96 -59.91 -63.40
N ARG A 157 -21.88 -59.94 -62.60
CA ARG A 157 -20.58 -60.46 -63.01
C ARG A 157 -20.64 -61.96 -63.27
N ILE A 158 -21.20 -62.75 -62.37
CA ILE A 158 -21.36 -64.20 -62.54
C ILE A 158 -22.18 -64.50 -63.80
N GLU A 159 -23.29 -63.79 -64.03
CA GLU A 159 -24.12 -63.95 -65.24
C GLU A 159 -23.34 -63.60 -66.51
N SER A 160 -22.58 -62.50 -66.50
CA SER A 160 -21.71 -62.11 -67.61
C SER A 160 -20.66 -63.18 -67.91
N ASP A 161 -19.96 -63.68 -66.89
CA ASP A 161 -18.94 -64.72 -67.03
C ASP A 161 -19.54 -66.03 -67.57
N MET A 162 -20.72 -66.43 -67.09
CA MET A 162 -21.48 -67.58 -67.60
C MET A 162 -21.84 -67.41 -69.08
N ASN A 163 -22.37 -66.24 -69.45
CA ASN A 163 -22.74 -65.94 -70.83
C ASN A 163 -21.51 -65.93 -71.76
N GLU A 164 -20.36 -65.43 -71.29
CA GLU A 164 -19.12 -65.46 -72.06
C GLU A 164 -18.63 -66.91 -72.27
N GLN A 165 -18.72 -67.76 -71.26
CA GLN A 165 -18.40 -69.19 -71.37
C GLN A 165 -19.35 -69.94 -72.32
N LEU A 166 -20.66 -69.69 -72.22
CA LEU A 166 -21.66 -70.27 -73.13
C LEU A 166 -21.39 -69.88 -74.59
N LYS A 167 -21.02 -68.61 -74.82
CA LYS A 167 -20.66 -68.09 -76.13
C LYS A 167 -19.39 -68.75 -76.70
N LYS A 168 -18.36 -68.95 -75.87
CA LYS A 168 -17.14 -69.70 -76.27
C LYS A 168 -17.44 -71.16 -76.66
N ASN A 169 -18.45 -71.75 -76.02
CA ASN A 169 -18.88 -73.12 -76.29
C ASN A 169 -19.92 -73.23 -77.43
N GLY A 170 -20.30 -72.12 -78.08
CA GLY A 170 -21.20 -72.09 -79.24
C GLY A 170 -22.66 -72.39 -78.93
N LEU A 171 -23.06 -72.29 -77.65
CA LEU A 171 -24.43 -72.58 -77.19
C LEU A 171 -25.34 -71.34 -77.19
N VAL A 172 -24.76 -70.15 -77.38
CA VAL A 172 -25.42 -68.85 -77.61
C VAL A 172 -24.50 -67.98 -78.47
#